data_AF-A0A836UKW6-F1
#
_entry.id   AF-A0A836UKW6-F1
#
_cell.length_a   1.000
_cell.length_b   1.000
_cell.length_c   1.000
_cell.angle_alpha   90.00
_cell.angle_beta   90.00
_cell.angle_gamma   90.00
#
_symmetry.space_group_name_H-M   'P 1'
#
loop_
_entity.id
_entity.type
_entity.pdbx_description
1 polymer ?
#
loop_
_entity_poly.entity_id
_entity_poly.type
_entity_poly.pdbx_seq_one_letter_code
_entity_poly.pdbx_strand_id
1 'polypeptide(L)'
;MKIVGVVACLAILAGCGGREEEANTPRKRAAAEISQVLRALEVRPDAPLLHFQLGETYHKHGYVDSARTAFERCVELYESFAEAHLQLAQIYYEDGDLERSVRAYEQTVRFDAGNAAAYNNLGFIYKKLDRPEEALKAYERAIAADSLFVQAYNNLGQLFKNREEHEQAIALFRRAIAIKSDFPEVYVNLAGVYEDRDIDEEALVWQTFLAKFGEDQQYSVHARERLERLKTP
;
A
#
# COMPACT_ATOMS: atom_id res chain seq x y z
N MET A 1 40.78 5.00 -17.98
CA MET A 1 40.61 3.98 -19.05
C MET A 1 40.32 2.63 -18.41
N LYS A 2 39.04 2.27 -18.34
CA LYS A 2 38.48 0.90 -18.18
C LYS A 2 36.96 1.07 -18.09
N ILE A 3 36.32 1.16 -19.25
CA ILE A 3 34.88 0.98 -19.42
C ILE A 3 34.73 -0.51 -19.72
N VAL A 4 34.16 -1.27 -18.79
CA VAL A 4 33.80 -2.68 -19.01
C VAL A 4 32.37 -2.87 -18.51
N GLY A 5 31.46 -3.12 -19.45
CA GLY A 5 30.45 -4.16 -19.29
C GLY A 5 29.10 -3.78 -18.68
N VAL A 6 28.32 -2.94 -19.37
CA VAL A 6 26.84 -3.04 -19.32
C VAL A 6 26.27 -2.77 -20.72
N VAL A 7 26.49 -3.70 -21.66
CA VAL A 7 25.68 -3.78 -22.89
C VAL A 7 25.44 -5.25 -23.18
N ALA A 8 24.37 -5.80 -22.62
CA ALA A 8 23.87 -7.12 -22.98
C ALA A 8 22.38 -7.22 -22.68
N CYS A 9 21.56 -6.60 -23.52
CA CYS A 9 20.24 -7.11 -23.91
C CYS A 9 19.63 -6.11 -24.90
N LEU A 10 19.85 -6.31 -26.20
CA LEU A 10 18.94 -5.91 -27.30
C LEU A 10 19.60 -6.25 -28.65
N ALA A 11 19.56 -7.52 -29.02
CA ALA A 11 19.64 -7.96 -30.41
C ALA A 11 18.84 -9.27 -30.48
N ILE A 12 17.69 -9.28 -31.14
CA ILE A 12 17.44 -9.93 -32.43
C ILE A 12 16.08 -9.42 -32.89
N LEU A 13 15.99 -8.90 -34.11
CA LEU A 13 14.95 -9.20 -35.12
C LEU A 13 15.26 -8.36 -36.37
N ALA A 14 16.02 -8.95 -37.28
CA ALA A 14 16.06 -8.54 -38.69
C ALA A 14 15.22 -9.57 -39.47
N GLY A 15 14.03 -9.15 -39.90
CA GLY A 15 13.14 -9.91 -40.78
C GLY A 15 12.24 -8.91 -41.51
N CYS A 16 12.41 -8.81 -42.83
CA CYS A 16 11.76 -7.83 -43.69
C CYS A 16 10.25 -8.10 -43.84
N GLY A 17 9.43 -7.03 -43.77
CA GLY A 17 8.07 -7.00 -44.33
C GLY A 17 6.96 -6.61 -43.35
N GLY A 18 6.78 -5.31 -43.10
CA GLY A 18 5.64 -4.77 -42.34
C GLY A 18 5.88 -3.32 -41.93
N ARG A 19 5.38 -2.37 -42.71
CA ARG A 19 5.55 -0.93 -42.47
C ARG A 19 4.53 -0.43 -41.43
N GLU A 20 5.04 0.32 -40.45
CA GLU A 20 4.37 1.29 -39.57
C GLU A 20 3.39 0.83 -38.47
N GLU A 21 2.73 -0.34 -38.54
CA GLU A 21 1.83 -0.78 -37.44
C GLU A 21 2.54 -1.47 -36.26
N GLU A 22 3.75 -1.99 -36.47
CA GLU A 22 4.53 -2.65 -35.41
C GLU A 22 5.23 -1.68 -34.44
N ALA A 23 5.23 -0.37 -34.69
CA ALA A 23 6.03 0.60 -33.95
C ALA A 23 5.52 0.88 -32.53
N ASN A 24 4.27 0.51 -32.22
CA ASN A 24 3.56 1.05 -31.06
C ASN A 24 3.14 0.00 -30.02
N THR A 25 3.80 -1.15 -29.99
CA THR A 25 3.52 -2.20 -29.00
C THR A 25 3.93 -1.74 -27.59
N PRO A 26 3.21 -2.15 -26.53
CA PRO A 26 3.56 -1.81 -25.15
C PRO A 26 5.03 -2.10 -24.81
N ARG A 27 5.56 -3.22 -25.33
CA ARG A 27 6.96 -3.63 -25.15
C ARG A 27 7.95 -2.68 -25.82
N LYS A 28 7.65 -2.16 -27.01
CA LYS A 28 8.52 -1.17 -27.69
C LYS A 28 8.48 0.19 -26.98
N ARG A 29 7.31 0.60 -26.44
CA ARG A 29 7.20 1.81 -25.61
C ARG A 29 8.03 1.68 -24.32
N ALA A 30 7.92 0.55 -23.63
CA ALA A 30 8.72 0.25 -22.45
C ALA A 30 10.23 0.35 -22.75
N ALA A 31 10.69 -0.29 -23.82
CA ALA A 31 12.09 -0.23 -24.23
C ALA A 31 12.56 1.18 -24.56
N ALA A 32 11.72 2.01 -25.20
CA ALA A 32 12.04 3.39 -25.51
C ALA A 32 12.16 4.27 -24.25
N GLU A 33 11.20 4.16 -23.32
CA GLU A 33 11.22 4.88 -22.04
C GLU A 33 12.48 4.51 -21.22
N ILE A 34 12.76 3.21 -21.07
CA ILE A 34 13.94 2.71 -20.36
C ILE A 34 15.22 3.22 -21.03
N SER A 35 15.33 3.10 -22.37
CA SER A 35 16.51 3.53 -23.12
C SER A 35 16.77 5.03 -22.99
N GLN A 36 15.71 5.85 -22.90
CA GLN A 36 15.86 7.28 -22.69
C GLN A 36 16.52 7.60 -21.36
N VAL A 37 16.10 6.96 -20.27
CA VAL A 37 16.68 7.16 -18.94
C VAL A 37 18.11 6.63 -18.88
N LEU A 38 18.38 5.46 -19.48
CA LEU A 38 19.73 4.89 -19.53
C LEU A 38 20.74 5.80 -20.24
N ARG A 39 20.36 6.44 -21.36
CA ARG A 39 21.22 7.44 -22.03
C ARG A 39 21.51 8.66 -21.14
N ALA A 40 20.55 9.08 -20.32
CA ALA A 40 20.80 10.16 -19.37
C ALA A 40 21.79 9.74 -18.27
N LEU A 41 21.75 8.47 -17.86
CA LEU A 41 22.70 7.88 -16.91
C LEU A 41 24.10 7.68 -17.49
N GLU A 42 24.25 7.47 -18.81
CA GLU A 42 25.57 7.46 -19.46
C GLU A 42 26.30 8.80 -19.29
N VAL A 43 25.56 9.90 -19.28
CA VAL A 43 26.09 11.25 -19.07
C VAL A 43 26.26 11.57 -17.58
N ARG A 44 25.35 11.10 -16.73
CA ARG A 44 25.33 11.36 -15.28
C ARG A 44 25.05 10.07 -14.50
N PRO A 45 26.06 9.20 -14.30
CA PRO A 45 25.87 7.88 -13.72
C PRO A 45 25.51 7.91 -12.23
N ASP A 46 25.87 8.97 -11.52
CA ASP A 46 25.67 9.10 -10.06
C ASP A 46 24.54 10.07 -9.71
N ALA A 47 23.56 10.26 -10.60
CA ALA A 47 22.39 11.09 -10.33
C ALA A 47 21.26 10.27 -9.68
N PRO A 48 20.95 10.44 -8.38
CA PRO A 48 19.93 9.63 -7.69
C PRO A 48 18.57 9.71 -8.36
N LEU A 49 18.15 10.91 -8.78
CA LEU A 49 16.88 11.14 -9.46
C LEU A 49 16.73 10.33 -10.76
N LEU A 50 17.82 10.11 -11.50
CA LEU A 50 17.76 9.30 -12.73
C LEU A 50 17.61 7.81 -12.40
N HIS A 51 18.23 7.34 -11.31
CA HIS A 51 18.02 5.97 -10.82
C HIS A 51 16.60 5.76 -10.28
N PHE A 52 16.06 6.75 -9.56
CA PHE A 52 14.65 6.72 -9.13
C PHE A 52 13.71 6.66 -10.34
N GLN A 53 13.89 7.55 -11.33
CA GLN A 53 13.11 7.54 -12.56
C GLN A 53 13.23 6.21 -13.33
N LEU A 54 14.43 5.62 -13.36
CA LEU A 54 14.65 4.31 -13.96
C LEU A 54 13.86 3.23 -13.21
N GLY A 55 13.86 3.26 -11.89
CA GLY A 55 13.09 2.37 -11.03
C GLY A 55 11.59 2.47 -11.29
N GLU A 56 11.03 3.69 -11.32
CA GLU A 56 9.61 3.92 -11.64
C GLU A 56 9.26 3.41 -13.05
N THR A 57 10.15 3.63 -14.01
CA THR A 57 9.96 3.16 -15.39
C THR A 57 9.93 1.64 -15.45
N TYR A 58 10.87 0.95 -14.79
CA TYR A 58 10.86 -0.51 -14.71
C TYR A 58 9.61 -1.04 -14.02
N HIS A 59 9.22 -0.42 -12.89
CA HIS A 59 8.06 -0.84 -12.10
C HIS A 59 6.75 -0.73 -12.90
N LYS A 60 6.55 0.40 -13.59
CA LYS A 60 5.40 0.65 -14.48
C LYS A 60 5.22 -0.43 -15.55
N HIS A 61 6.32 -1.05 -16.01
CA HIS A 61 6.31 -2.09 -17.05
C HIS A 61 6.45 -3.51 -16.49
N GLY A 62 6.37 -3.69 -15.16
CA GLY A 62 6.38 -4.99 -14.49
C GLY A 62 7.77 -5.62 -14.34
N TYR A 63 8.85 -4.88 -14.60
CA TYR A 63 10.22 -5.34 -14.40
C TYR A 63 10.66 -5.13 -12.94
N VAL A 64 10.01 -5.82 -12.00
CA VAL A 64 10.12 -5.57 -10.56
C VAL A 64 11.56 -5.70 -10.03
N ASP A 65 12.31 -6.72 -10.45
CA ASP A 65 13.72 -6.88 -10.02
C ASP A 65 14.61 -5.72 -10.48
N SER A 66 14.43 -5.28 -11.74
CA SER A 66 15.16 -4.13 -12.28
C SER A 66 14.76 -2.83 -11.60
N ALA A 67 13.48 -2.68 -11.25
CA ALA A 67 12.99 -1.54 -10.49
C ALA A 67 13.65 -1.46 -9.11
N ARG A 68 13.69 -2.59 -8.40
CA ARG A 68 14.36 -2.70 -7.10
C ARG A 68 15.82 -2.30 -7.16
N THR A 69 16.60 -2.84 -8.11
CA THR A 69 18.01 -2.49 -8.25
C THR A 69 18.21 -0.99 -8.52
N ALA A 70 17.34 -0.38 -9.33
CA ALA A 70 17.42 1.06 -9.61
C ALA A 70 17.06 1.90 -8.37
N PHE A 71 16.05 1.50 -7.60
CA PHE A 71 15.72 2.18 -6.33
C PHE A 71 16.80 1.98 -5.26
N GLU A 72 17.39 0.79 -5.15
CA GLU A 72 18.56 0.51 -4.28
C GLU A 72 19.72 1.44 -4.66
N ARG A 73 20.02 1.58 -5.96
CA ARG A 73 21.05 2.51 -6.42
C ARG A 73 20.73 3.96 -6.11
N CYS A 74 19.44 4.36 -6.16
CA CYS A 74 19.01 5.69 -5.77
C CYS A 74 19.34 5.97 -4.28
N VAL A 75 18.96 5.07 -3.38
CA VAL A 75 19.19 5.26 -1.92
C VAL A 75 20.66 5.08 -1.53
N GLU A 76 21.45 4.34 -2.29
CA GLU A 76 22.92 4.31 -2.13
C GLU A 76 23.56 5.68 -2.42
N LEU A 77 23.06 6.38 -3.45
CA LEU A 77 23.57 7.69 -3.85
C LEU A 77 22.99 8.83 -3.00
N TYR A 78 21.78 8.67 -2.49
CA TYR A 78 21.10 9.63 -1.62
C TYR A 78 20.22 8.93 -0.59
N GLU A 79 20.79 8.63 0.58
CA GLU A 79 20.14 7.86 1.65
C GLU A 79 18.79 8.45 2.06
N SER A 80 18.66 9.78 2.09
CA SER A 80 17.45 10.48 2.52
C SER A 80 16.34 10.58 1.47
N PHE A 81 16.42 9.82 0.36
CA PHE A 81 15.35 9.78 -0.65
C PHE A 81 14.15 8.95 -0.13
N ALA A 82 13.22 9.59 0.58
CA ALA A 82 12.09 8.93 1.22
C ALA A 82 11.22 8.11 0.25
N GLU A 83 10.94 8.64 -0.95
CA GLU A 83 10.09 7.98 -1.93
C GLU A 83 10.75 6.73 -2.53
N ALA A 84 12.07 6.70 -2.67
CA ALA A 84 12.77 5.50 -3.12
C ALA A 84 12.69 4.38 -2.07
N HIS A 85 12.84 4.73 -0.78
CA HIS A 85 12.59 3.79 0.31
C HIS A 85 11.15 3.30 0.34
N LEU A 86 10.17 4.17 0.07
CA LEU A 86 8.76 3.80 0.01
C LEU A 86 8.50 2.74 -1.07
N GLN A 87 9.06 2.94 -2.27
CA GLN A 87 8.95 1.97 -3.37
C GLN A 87 9.62 0.63 -3.03
N LEU A 88 10.82 0.67 -2.44
CA LEU A 88 11.51 -0.55 -1.96
C LEU A 88 10.68 -1.29 -0.92
N ALA A 89 10.06 -0.56 0.01
CA ALA A 89 9.24 -1.15 1.05
C ALA A 89 8.03 -1.90 0.49
N GLN A 90 7.38 -1.34 -0.54
CA GLN A 90 6.28 -1.99 -1.26
C GLN A 90 6.75 -3.26 -1.98
N ILE A 91 7.87 -3.17 -2.73
CA ILE A 91 8.44 -4.32 -3.43
C ILE A 91 8.80 -5.44 -2.46
N TYR A 92 9.47 -5.14 -1.33
CA TYR A 92 9.80 -6.16 -0.33
C TYR A 92 8.57 -6.76 0.34
N TYR A 93 7.50 -5.99 0.51
CA TYR A 93 6.23 -6.50 1.02
C TYR A 93 5.59 -7.51 0.04
N GLU A 94 5.57 -7.18 -1.25
CA GLU A 94 5.03 -8.06 -2.30
C GLU A 94 5.82 -9.35 -2.46
N ASP A 95 7.15 -9.28 -2.28
CA ASP A 95 8.05 -10.44 -2.20
C ASP A 95 7.82 -11.32 -0.97
N GLY A 96 7.14 -10.80 0.05
CA GLY A 96 6.99 -11.45 1.36
C GLY A 96 8.18 -11.30 2.29
N ASP A 97 9.23 -10.54 1.93
CA ASP A 97 10.32 -10.15 2.86
C ASP A 97 9.85 -9.00 3.75
N LEU A 98 8.97 -9.35 4.70
CA LEU A 98 8.34 -8.41 5.61
C LEU A 98 9.36 -7.60 6.42
N GLU A 99 10.52 -8.16 6.76
CA GLU A 99 11.51 -7.47 7.58
C GLU A 99 12.34 -6.46 6.79
N ARG A 100 12.64 -6.73 5.51
CA ARG A 100 13.17 -5.68 4.62
C ARG A 100 12.13 -4.59 4.38
N SER A 101 10.86 -4.97 4.23
CA SER A 101 9.77 -4.01 4.07
C SER A 101 9.67 -3.07 5.27
N VAL A 102 9.70 -3.60 6.50
CA VAL A 102 9.74 -2.79 7.74
C VAL A 102 10.90 -1.81 7.71
N ARG A 103 12.13 -2.27 7.44
CA ARG A 103 13.32 -1.38 7.44
C ARG A 103 13.19 -0.26 6.40
N ALA A 104 12.67 -0.56 5.22
CA ALA A 104 12.49 0.43 4.16
C ALA A 104 11.38 1.44 4.50
N TYR A 105 10.26 1.00 5.07
CA TYR A 105 9.24 1.91 5.58
C TYR A 105 9.75 2.75 6.76
N GLU A 106 10.56 2.18 7.65
CA GLU A 106 11.22 2.93 8.74
C GLU A 106 12.12 4.04 8.20
N GLN A 107 12.88 3.78 7.12
CA GLN A 107 13.64 4.84 6.44
C GLN A 107 12.71 5.88 5.80
N THR A 108 11.60 5.45 5.18
CA THR A 108 10.61 6.37 4.60
C THR A 108 10.13 7.36 5.65
N VAL A 109 9.66 6.88 6.80
CA VAL A 109 9.13 7.75 7.87
C VAL A 109 10.21 8.50 8.65
N ARG A 110 11.47 8.05 8.58
CA ARG A 110 12.62 8.78 9.12
C ARG A 110 12.90 10.05 8.30
N PHE A 111 12.75 9.98 6.98
CA PHE A 111 13.03 11.10 6.08
C PHE A 111 11.78 11.90 5.68
N ASP A 112 10.60 11.30 5.81
CA ASP A 112 9.28 11.91 5.64
C ASP A 112 8.36 11.52 6.82
N ALA A 113 8.50 12.22 7.94
CA ALA A 113 7.69 11.99 9.13
C ALA A 113 6.20 12.37 8.95
N GLY A 114 5.82 13.00 7.82
CA GLY A 114 4.44 13.32 7.48
C GLY A 114 3.71 12.18 6.76
N ASN A 115 4.39 11.08 6.45
CA ASN A 115 3.84 10.02 5.62
C ASN A 115 2.90 9.08 6.41
N ALA A 116 1.64 9.49 6.56
CA ALA A 116 0.63 8.70 7.26
C ALA A 116 0.42 7.30 6.64
N ALA A 117 0.50 7.19 5.32
CA ALA A 117 0.37 5.92 4.61
C ALA A 117 1.51 4.94 4.95
N ALA A 118 2.76 5.42 4.99
CA ALA A 118 3.91 4.61 5.38
C ALA A 118 3.80 4.12 6.85
N TYR A 119 3.38 4.99 7.77
CA TYR A 119 3.10 4.58 9.15
C TYR A 119 1.99 3.54 9.26
N ASN A 120 0.90 3.70 8.50
CA ASN A 120 -0.17 2.71 8.47
C ASN A 120 0.31 1.36 7.91
N ASN A 121 1.13 1.37 6.86
CA ASN A 121 1.68 0.14 6.28
C ASN A 121 2.67 -0.54 7.23
N LEU A 122 3.50 0.22 7.96
CA LEU A 122 4.29 -0.32 9.08
C LEU A 122 3.41 -1.04 10.09
N GLY A 123 2.34 -0.39 10.54
CA GLY A 123 1.43 -0.99 11.51
C GLY A 123 0.82 -2.29 11.00
N PHE A 124 0.46 -2.33 9.72
CA PHE A 124 -0.09 -3.51 9.08
C PHE A 124 0.92 -4.66 9.00
N ILE A 125 2.18 -4.35 8.64
CA ILE A 125 3.24 -5.35 8.52
C ILE A 125 3.67 -5.85 9.90
N TYR A 126 3.79 -4.98 10.91
CA TYR A 126 4.05 -5.41 12.29
C TYR A 126 2.98 -6.37 12.81
N LYS A 127 1.69 -6.13 12.49
CA LYS A 127 0.62 -7.09 12.82
C LYS A 127 0.85 -8.45 12.14
N LYS A 128 1.28 -8.49 10.87
CA LYS A 128 1.61 -9.75 10.16
C LYS A 128 2.81 -10.48 10.77
N LEU A 129 3.72 -9.74 11.40
CA LEU A 129 4.91 -10.26 12.08
C LEU A 129 4.66 -10.62 13.56
N ASP A 130 3.40 -10.60 14.02
CA ASP A 130 3.05 -10.83 15.42
C ASP A 130 3.73 -9.84 16.39
N ARG A 131 3.86 -8.58 15.96
CA ARG A 131 4.42 -7.44 16.70
C ARG A 131 3.35 -6.37 16.98
N PRO A 132 2.36 -6.67 17.84
CA PRO A 132 1.19 -5.81 17.98
C PRO A 132 1.49 -4.47 18.67
N GLU A 133 2.53 -4.37 19.51
CA GLU A 133 2.86 -3.11 20.18
C GLU A 133 3.58 -2.11 19.27
N GLU A 134 4.44 -2.59 18.38
CA GLU A 134 4.96 -1.77 17.29
C GLU A 134 3.85 -1.35 16.33
N ALA A 135 2.89 -2.25 16.06
CA ALA A 135 1.74 -1.94 15.22
C ALA A 135 0.89 -0.79 15.79
N LEU A 136 0.59 -0.83 17.09
CA LEU A 136 -0.15 0.21 17.80
C LEU A 136 0.52 1.59 17.62
N LYS A 137 1.83 1.67 17.95
CA LYS A 137 2.60 2.91 17.82
C LYS A 137 2.64 3.44 16.39
N ALA A 138 2.73 2.54 15.41
CA ALA A 138 2.74 2.92 14.01
C ALA A 138 1.39 3.51 13.57
N TYR A 139 0.25 2.90 13.93
CA TYR A 139 -1.05 3.47 13.62
C TYR A 139 -1.32 4.79 14.34
N GLU A 140 -0.91 4.93 15.60
CA GLU A 140 -0.99 6.21 16.33
C GLU A 140 -0.20 7.31 15.62
N ARG A 141 1.00 7.00 15.13
CA ARG A 141 1.79 7.94 14.32
C ARG A 141 1.16 8.25 12.98
N ALA A 142 0.49 7.29 12.33
CA ALA A 142 -0.26 7.55 11.11
C ALA A 142 -1.39 8.58 11.36
N ILE A 143 -2.13 8.43 12.46
CA ILE A 143 -3.18 9.38 12.86
C ILE A 143 -2.60 10.74 13.24
N ALA A 144 -1.44 10.77 13.91
CA ALA A 144 -0.76 12.02 14.26
C ALA A 144 -0.24 12.77 13.02
N ALA A 145 0.26 12.04 12.01
CA ALA A 145 0.73 12.60 10.75
C ALA A 145 -0.42 13.13 9.88
N ASP A 146 -1.54 12.40 9.82
CA ASP A 146 -2.77 12.85 9.18
C ASP A 146 -4.01 12.41 9.98
N SER A 147 -4.62 13.38 10.66
CA SER A 147 -5.80 13.16 11.49
C SER A 147 -7.06 12.74 10.71
N LEU A 148 -7.04 12.83 9.38
CA LEU A 148 -8.11 12.43 8.48
C LEU A 148 -7.82 11.07 7.79
N PHE A 149 -6.71 10.41 8.12
CA PHE A 149 -6.32 9.14 7.49
C PHE A 149 -7.13 7.95 8.02
N VAL A 150 -8.28 7.70 7.38
CA VAL A 150 -9.32 6.78 7.85
C VAL A 150 -8.83 5.33 8.03
N GLN A 151 -7.92 4.87 7.15
CA GLN A 151 -7.39 3.52 7.22
C GLN A 151 -6.65 3.24 8.54
N ALA A 152 -5.96 4.24 9.11
CA ALA A 152 -5.26 4.06 10.38
C ALA A 152 -6.24 3.90 11.55
N TYR A 153 -7.33 4.67 11.59
CA TYR A 153 -8.38 4.49 12.60
C TYR A 153 -9.04 3.10 12.49
N ASN A 154 -9.34 2.65 11.27
CA ASN A 154 -9.91 1.32 11.05
C ASN A 154 -8.94 0.20 11.48
N ASN A 155 -7.65 0.32 11.16
CA ASN A 155 -6.67 -0.70 11.50
C ASN A 155 -6.33 -0.72 13.00
N LEU A 156 -6.25 0.45 13.64
CA LEU A 156 -6.09 0.57 15.09
C LEU A 156 -7.32 0.05 15.83
N GLY A 157 -8.53 0.36 15.34
CA GLY A 157 -9.78 -0.18 15.90
C GLY A 157 -9.84 -1.70 15.85
N GLN A 158 -9.39 -2.31 14.74
CA GLN A 158 -9.27 -3.76 14.63
C GLN A 158 -8.25 -4.33 15.62
N LEU A 159 -7.13 -3.65 15.85
CA LEU A 159 -6.13 -4.07 16.84
C LEU A 159 -6.72 -4.10 18.26
N PHE A 160 -7.44 -3.04 18.66
CA PHE A 160 -8.14 -3.00 19.95
C PHE A 160 -9.26 -4.03 20.04
N LYS A 161 -10.02 -4.26 18.96
CA LYS A 161 -11.03 -5.32 18.89
C LYS A 161 -10.41 -6.69 19.19
N ASN A 162 -9.27 -7.00 18.59
CA ASN A 162 -8.57 -8.27 18.79
C ASN A 162 -8.01 -8.44 20.21
N ARG A 163 -7.82 -7.32 20.94
CA ARG A 163 -7.42 -7.31 22.36
C ARG A 163 -8.61 -7.31 23.31
N GLU A 164 -9.84 -7.43 22.80
CA GLU A 164 -11.09 -7.32 23.58
C GLU A 164 -11.29 -5.93 24.25
N GLU A 165 -10.55 -4.92 23.80
CA GLU A 165 -10.67 -3.53 24.24
C GLU A 165 -11.78 -2.82 23.43
N HIS A 166 -13.02 -3.26 23.65
CA HIS A 166 -14.16 -2.94 22.79
C HIS A 166 -14.53 -1.45 22.76
N GLU A 167 -14.44 -0.74 23.89
CA GLU A 167 -14.78 0.70 23.95
C GLU A 167 -13.84 1.54 23.08
N GLN A 168 -12.53 1.27 23.16
CA GLN A 168 -11.51 1.89 22.31
C GLN A 168 -11.77 1.59 20.83
N ALA A 169 -12.07 0.33 20.50
CA ALA A 169 -12.37 -0.08 19.13
C ALA A 169 -13.60 0.66 18.56
N ILE A 170 -14.70 0.72 19.32
CA ILE A 170 -15.93 1.45 18.94
C ILE A 170 -15.62 2.92 18.70
N ALA A 171 -14.88 3.58 19.60
CA ALA A 171 -14.53 4.98 19.45
C ALA A 171 -13.75 5.26 18.16
N LEU A 172 -12.79 4.40 17.82
CA LEU A 172 -11.98 4.51 16.60
C LEU A 172 -12.80 4.26 15.34
N PHE A 173 -13.67 3.24 15.32
CA PHE A 173 -14.54 2.97 14.17
C PHE A 173 -15.57 4.09 13.96
N ARG A 174 -16.18 4.62 15.04
CA ARG A 174 -17.07 5.78 14.96
C ARG A 174 -16.34 7.01 14.43
N ARG A 175 -15.08 7.23 14.85
CA ARG A 175 -14.24 8.30 14.31
C ARG A 175 -13.94 8.12 12.82
N ALA A 176 -13.61 6.90 12.39
CA ALA A 176 -13.40 6.58 10.98
C ALA A 176 -14.66 6.86 10.13
N ILE A 177 -15.84 6.45 10.59
CA ILE A 177 -17.14 6.73 9.93
C ILE A 177 -17.40 8.24 9.86
N ALA A 178 -17.10 8.98 10.93
CA ALA A 178 -17.29 10.43 10.97
C ALA A 178 -16.38 11.17 9.97
N ILE A 179 -15.17 10.67 9.71
CA ILE A 179 -14.25 11.25 8.72
C ILE A 179 -14.68 10.86 7.30
N LYS A 180 -14.90 9.56 7.05
CA LYS A 180 -15.33 9.03 5.76
C LYS A 180 -16.41 7.99 5.97
N SER A 181 -17.66 8.41 5.77
CA SER A 181 -18.79 7.51 5.88
C SER A 181 -18.83 6.49 4.73
N ASP A 182 -18.28 6.80 3.55
CA ASP A 182 -18.21 5.87 2.41
C ASP A 182 -17.02 4.90 2.53
N PHE A 183 -17.02 4.11 3.62
CA PHE A 183 -16.00 3.11 3.88
C PHE A 183 -16.64 1.84 4.51
N PRO A 184 -17.16 0.92 3.69
CA PRO A 184 -17.92 -0.27 4.10
C PRO A 184 -17.26 -1.10 5.21
N GLU A 185 -15.95 -1.30 5.12
CA GLU A 185 -15.16 -2.15 6.01
C GLU A 185 -15.24 -1.70 7.47
N VAL A 186 -15.40 -0.39 7.72
CA VAL A 186 -15.50 0.15 9.08
C VAL A 186 -16.82 -0.25 9.74
N TYR A 187 -17.91 -0.28 8.99
CA TYR A 187 -19.21 -0.72 9.50
C TYR A 187 -19.21 -2.20 9.82
N VAL A 188 -18.62 -3.02 8.95
CA VAL A 188 -18.44 -4.46 9.19
C VAL A 188 -17.62 -4.69 10.46
N ASN A 189 -16.52 -3.95 10.60
CA ASN A 189 -15.68 -4.06 11.78
C ASN A 189 -16.39 -3.60 13.06
N LEU A 190 -17.16 -2.51 13.00
CA LEU A 190 -17.94 -2.00 14.12
C LEU A 190 -19.06 -2.96 14.53
N ALA A 191 -19.82 -3.49 13.57
CA ALA A 191 -20.84 -4.52 13.83
C ALA A 191 -20.22 -5.75 14.49
N GLY A 192 -19.05 -6.19 14.00
CA GLY A 192 -18.29 -7.27 14.62
C GLY A 192 -17.69 -6.94 16.01
N VAL A 193 -17.76 -5.69 16.50
CA VAL A 193 -17.50 -5.39 17.92
C VAL A 193 -18.75 -5.60 18.76
N TYR A 194 -19.93 -5.27 18.23
CA TYR A 194 -21.22 -5.45 18.93
C TYR A 194 -21.73 -6.89 18.90
N GLU A 195 -21.22 -7.71 17.97
CA GLU A 195 -21.62 -9.09 17.81
C GLU A 195 -21.59 -9.85 19.15
N ASP A 196 -22.76 -10.41 19.48
CA ASP A 196 -23.07 -11.18 20.70
C ASP A 196 -22.89 -10.40 22.03
N ARG A 197 -22.77 -9.07 21.96
CA ARG A 197 -22.62 -8.16 23.12
C ARG A 197 -23.77 -7.17 23.24
N ASP A 198 -24.19 -6.60 22.11
CA ASP A 198 -25.26 -5.61 22.05
C ASP A 198 -26.05 -5.77 20.74
N ILE A 199 -27.17 -6.49 20.83
CA ILE A 199 -28.00 -6.84 19.67
C ILE A 199 -28.60 -5.58 19.02
N ASP A 200 -28.94 -4.58 19.83
CA ASP A 200 -29.60 -3.36 19.35
C ASP A 200 -28.62 -2.48 18.57
N GLU A 201 -27.41 -2.27 19.11
CA GLU A 201 -26.34 -1.55 18.41
C GLU A 201 -25.86 -2.32 17.17
N GLU A 202 -25.72 -3.65 17.24
CA GLU A 202 -25.35 -4.47 16.08
C GLU A 202 -26.37 -4.31 14.94
N ALA A 203 -27.66 -4.44 15.26
CA ALA A 203 -28.74 -4.27 14.30
C ALA A 203 -28.75 -2.86 13.68
N LEU A 204 -28.54 -1.83 14.50
CA LEU A 204 -28.47 -0.45 14.03
C LEU A 204 -27.33 -0.24 13.03
N VAL A 205 -26.14 -0.81 13.28
CA VAL A 205 -25.00 -0.70 12.37
C VAL A 205 -25.30 -1.38 11.03
N TRP A 206 -25.87 -2.58 11.03
CA TRP A 206 -26.21 -3.29 9.79
C TRP A 206 -27.34 -2.61 9.00
N GLN A 207 -28.35 -2.06 9.68
CA GLN A 207 -29.38 -1.26 9.02
C GLN A 207 -28.79 0.00 8.37
N THR A 208 -27.91 0.69 9.09
CA THR A 208 -27.20 1.86 8.57
C THR A 208 -26.34 1.50 7.37
N PHE A 209 -25.65 0.35 7.40
CA PHE A 209 -24.87 -0.17 6.29
C PHE A 209 -25.72 -0.36 5.04
N LEU A 210 -26.82 -1.12 5.14
CA LEU A 210 -27.69 -1.42 3.99
C LEU A 210 -28.35 -0.15 3.44
N ALA A 211 -28.79 0.76 4.30
CA ALA A 211 -29.36 2.04 3.88
C ALA A 211 -28.35 2.89 3.09
N LYS A 212 -27.07 2.78 3.41
CA LYS A 212 -26.01 3.58 2.80
C LYS A 212 -25.46 2.96 1.52
N PHE A 213 -25.19 1.66 1.54
CA PHE A 213 -24.43 0.97 0.50
C PHE A 213 -25.31 0.12 -0.44
N GLY A 214 -26.60 -0.03 -0.11
CA GLY A 214 -27.53 -0.82 -0.88
C GLY A 214 -27.33 -2.33 -0.72
N GLU A 215 -27.97 -3.10 -1.59
CA GLU A 215 -28.05 -4.56 -1.47
C GLU A 215 -27.01 -5.33 -2.28
N ASP A 216 -26.29 -4.66 -3.18
CA ASP A 216 -25.36 -5.28 -4.14
C ASP A 216 -23.89 -5.26 -3.69
N GLN A 217 -23.62 -4.77 -2.49
CA GLN A 217 -22.26 -4.67 -1.95
C GLN A 217 -21.81 -5.99 -1.32
N GLN A 218 -20.49 -6.20 -1.26
CA GLN A 218 -19.87 -7.46 -0.81
C GLN A 218 -20.43 -7.98 0.52
N TYR A 219 -20.78 -7.08 1.45
CA TYR A 219 -21.27 -7.44 2.79
C TYR A 219 -22.80 -7.37 2.94
N SER A 220 -23.53 -6.94 1.90
CA SER A 220 -24.97 -6.71 2.00
C SER A 220 -25.79 -7.99 2.21
N VAL A 221 -25.36 -9.11 1.62
CA VAL A 221 -25.98 -10.42 1.87
C VAL A 221 -25.80 -10.82 3.34
N HIS A 222 -24.58 -10.73 3.85
CA HIS A 222 -24.28 -11.05 5.25
C HIS A 222 -25.04 -10.15 6.23
N ALA A 223 -25.12 -8.85 5.96
CA ALA A 223 -25.85 -7.89 6.77
C ALA A 223 -27.35 -8.25 6.88
N ARG A 224 -28.00 -8.65 5.76
CA ARG A 224 -29.40 -9.07 5.77
C ARG A 224 -29.62 -10.35 6.56
N GLU A 225 -28.81 -11.37 6.31
CA GLU A 225 -28.91 -12.64 7.04
C GLU A 225 -28.68 -12.46 8.55
N ARG A 226 -27.73 -11.60 8.93
CA ARG A 226 -27.48 -11.30 10.34
C ARG A 226 -28.67 -10.55 10.96
N LEU A 227 -29.23 -9.55 10.28
CA LEU A 227 -30.44 -8.84 10.73
C LEU A 227 -31.67 -9.74 10.87
N GLU A 228 -31.81 -10.79 10.05
CA GLU A 228 -32.86 -11.78 10.21
C GLU A 228 -32.64 -12.63 11.46
N ARG A 229 -31.41 -13.08 11.71
CA ARG A 229 -31.05 -13.85 12.91
C ARG A 229 -31.25 -13.06 14.21
N LEU A 230 -30.94 -11.76 14.22
CA LEU A 230 -31.12 -10.90 15.39
C LEU A 230 -32.59 -10.69 15.78
N LYS A 231 -33.54 -10.95 14.87
CA LYS A 231 -35.00 -10.87 15.14
C LYS A 231 -35.56 -12.14 15.77
N THR A 232 -34.85 -13.26 15.65
CA THR A 232 -35.26 -14.55 16.22
C THR A 232 -34.71 -14.67 17.65
N PRO A 233 -35.58 -14.91 18.67
CA PRO A 233 -35.18 -15.03 20.06
C PRO A 233 -34.27 -16.23 20.35
#